data_AF-A0A520YKK9-F1
#
_entry.id   AF-A0A520YKK9-F1
#
_cell.length_a   1.000
_cell.length_b   1.000
_cell.length_c   1.000
_cell.angle_alpha   90.00
_cell.angle_beta   90.00
_cell.angle_gamma   90.00
#
_symmetry.space_group_name_H-M   'P 1'
#
loop_
_entity.id
_entity.type
_entity.pdbx_description
1 polymer ?
#
loop_
_entity_poly.entity_id
_entity_poly.type
_entity_poly.pdbx_seq_one_letter_code
_entity_poly.pdbx_strand_id
1 'polypeptide(L)' 'MPNTYNNVPMSESMAERTAKEDAFWTGPKLIVLSLVTLAVAFALLWAMAEGIIGPTQHDANYGHEQHLLQPGGGPLD' A
#
# COMPACT_ATOMS: atom_id res chain seq x y z
N MET A 1 38.38 16.99 10.81
CA MET A 1 38.74 16.74 9.40
C MET A 1 37.80 17.59 8.56
N PRO A 2 38.29 18.58 7.78
CA PRO A 2 37.43 19.32 6.87
C PRO A 2 36.92 18.34 5.80
N ASN A 3 35.61 18.32 5.57
CA ASN A 3 35.03 17.57 4.45
C ASN A 3 35.56 18.19 3.16
N THR A 4 36.65 17.62 2.62
CA THR A 4 37.14 17.96 1.29
C THR A 4 36.08 17.51 0.31
N TYR A 5 35.19 18.43 -0.08
CA TYR A 5 34.31 18.23 -1.22
C TYR A 5 35.22 18.13 -2.45
N ASN A 6 35.39 16.92 -2.96
CA ASN A 6 35.94 16.73 -4.30
C ASN A 6 34.86 17.20 -5.28
N ASN A 7 34.90 18.48 -5.64
CA ASN A 7 34.06 19.02 -6.69
C ASN A 7 34.55 18.43 -8.01
N VAL A 8 34.04 17.24 -8.36
CA VAL A 8 34.24 16.66 -9.68
C VAL A 8 33.64 17.66 -10.67
N PRO A 9 34.45 18.25 -11.57
CA PRO A 9 33.94 19.24 -12.50
C PRO A 9 32.86 18.58 -13.36
N MET A 10 31.64 19.13 -13.29
CA MET A 10 30.53 18.68 -14.10
C MET A 10 30.84 19.02 -15.56
N SER A 11 30.77 18.03 -16.45
CA SER A 11 30.93 18.28 -17.89
C SER A 11 29.79 19.17 -18.38
N GLU A 12 30.04 19.99 -19.41
CA GLU A 12 29.02 20.88 -19.99
C GLU A 12 27.76 20.10 -20.41
N SER A 13 27.93 18.89 -20.93
CA SER A 13 26.83 18.00 -21.30
C SER A 13 25.98 17.53 -20.10
N MET A 14 26.59 17.36 -18.92
CA MET A 14 25.84 17.03 -17.71
C MET A 14 25.13 18.26 -17.16
N ALA A 15 25.76 19.43 -17.17
CA ALA A 15 25.16 20.67 -16.72
C ALA A 15 23.90 21.01 -17.53
N GLU A 16 23.96 20.87 -18.85
CA GLU A 16 22.84 21.16 -19.73
C GLU A 16 21.67 20.18 -19.54
N ARG A 17 21.96 18.91 -19.25
CA ARG A 17 20.94 17.90 -18.92
C ARG A 17 20.29 18.17 -17.56
N THR A 18 21.09 18.47 -16.54
CA THR A 18 20.58 18.80 -15.21
C THR A 18 19.70 20.04 -15.26
N ALA A 19 20.08 21.08 -16.01
CA ALA A 19 19.26 22.28 -16.18
C ALA A 19 17.90 21.98 -16.86
N LYS A 20 17.88 21.08 -17.85
CA LYS A 20 16.64 20.64 -18.51
C LYS A 20 15.73 19.86 -17.56
N GLU A 21 16.30 18.95 -16.77
CA GLU A 21 15.55 18.17 -15.78
C GLU A 21 15.00 19.06 -14.65
N ASP A 22 15.79 20.01 -14.17
CA ASP A 22 15.38 20.94 -13.10
C ASP A 22 14.25 21.88 -13.57
N ALA A 23 14.32 22.35 -14.82
CA ALA A 23 13.24 23.10 -15.45
C ALA A 23 12.00 22.24 -15.70
N PHE A 24 12.17 20.95 -15.96
CA PHE A 24 11.05 20.04 -16.20
C PHE A 24 10.35 19.67 -14.88
N TRP A 25 11.08 19.34 -13.83
CA TRP A 25 10.58 18.85 -12.54
C TRP A 25 10.34 19.98 -11.53
N THR A 26 9.38 20.84 -11.85
CA THR A 26 8.94 21.89 -10.93
C THR A 26 8.24 21.29 -9.69
N GLY A 27 8.30 21.98 -8.55
CA GLY A 27 7.63 21.58 -7.30
C GLY A 27 6.17 21.11 -7.46
N PRO A 28 5.29 21.84 -8.20
CA PRO A 28 3.92 21.40 -8.44
C PRO A 28 3.81 20.04 -9.15
N LYS A 29 4.67 19.77 -10.15
CA LYS A 29 4.68 18.47 -10.85
C LYS A 29 5.10 17.33 -9.94
N LEU A 30 6.05 17.58 -9.03
CA LEU A 30 6.47 16.59 -8.04
C LEU A 30 5.36 16.27 -7.04
N ILE A 31 4.54 17.27 -6.66
CA ILE A 31 3.36 17.07 -5.81
C ILE A 31 2.30 16.23 -6.54
N VAL A 32 2.04 16.52 -7.82
CA VAL A 32 1.11 15.71 -8.62
C VAL A 32 1.62 14.28 -8.76
N LEU A 33 2.91 14.10 -9.04
CA LEU A 33 3.53 12.79 -9.14
C LEU A 33 3.40 11.99 -7.83
N SER A 34 3.60 12.62 -6.67
CA SER A 34 3.49 11.95 -5.38
C SER A 34 2.04 11.53 -5.07
N LEU A 35 1.05 12.38 -5.37
CA LEU A 35 -0.36 12.04 -5.21
C LEU A 35 -0.78 10.90 -6.13
N VAL A 36 -0.35 10.92 -7.40
CA VAL A 36 -0.63 9.83 -8.36
C VAL A 36 -0.01 8.53 -7.87
N THR A 37 1.24 8.57 -7.41
CA THR A 37 1.93 7.39 -6.88
C THR A 37 1.21 6.82 -5.66
N LEU A 38 0.76 7.68 -4.75
CA LEU A 38 -0.01 7.30 -3.57
C LEU A 38 -1.36 6.68 -3.95
N ALA A 39 -2.08 7.27 -4.89
CA ALA A 39 -3.35 6.75 -5.38
C ALA A 39 -3.21 5.36 -6.01
N VAL A 40 -2.16 5.15 -6.82
CA VAL A 40 -1.85 3.84 -7.42
C VAL A 40 -1.54 2.81 -6.34
N ALA A 41 -0.75 3.17 -5.32
CA ALA A 41 -0.46 2.27 -4.20
C ALA A 41 -1.74 1.83 -3.47
N PHE A 42 -2.64 2.78 -3.15
CA PHE A 42 -3.92 2.46 -2.54
C PHE A 42 -4.83 1.61 -3.43
N ALA A 43 -4.87 1.89 -4.73
CA ALA A 43 -5.65 1.09 -5.68
C ALA A 43 -5.13 -0.36 -5.76
N LEU A 44 -3.82 -0.56 -5.74
CA LEU A 44 -3.22 -1.90 -5.72
C LEU A 44 -3.51 -2.63 -4.41
N LEU A 45 -3.36 -1.95 -3.26
CA LEU A 45 -3.72 -2.53 -1.97
C LEU A 45 -5.20 -2.90 -1.91
N TRP A 46 -6.08 -2.05 -2.43
CA TRP A 46 -7.50 -2.32 -2.54
C TRP A 46 -7.78 -3.54 -3.42
N ALA A 47 -7.22 -3.59 -4.63
CA ALA A 47 -7.41 -4.71 -5.55
C ALA A 47 -6.90 -6.06 -4.99
N MET A 48 -5.83 -6.04 -4.19
CA MET A 48 -5.32 -7.24 -3.51
C MET A 48 -6.13 -7.59 -2.25
N ALA A 49 -6.77 -6.60 -1.61
CA ALA A 49 -7.63 -6.77 -0.46
C ALA A 49 -9.05 -7.22 -0.85
N GLU A 50 -9.53 -6.86 -2.05
CA GLU A 50 -10.78 -7.33 -2.62
C GLU A 50 -10.75 -8.86 -2.71
N GLY A 51 -11.51 -9.52 -1.83
CA GLY A 51 -11.61 -10.98 -1.75
C GLY A 51 -10.76 -11.64 -0.65
N ILE A 52 -9.77 -10.96 -0.07
CA ILE A 52 -8.98 -11.47 1.08
C ILE A 52 -9.44 -10.81 2.40
N ILE A 53 -9.82 -9.53 2.36
CA ILE A 53 -10.21 -8.70 3.51
C ILE A 53 -11.69 -8.30 3.35
N GLY A 54 -12.55 -9.26 3.02
CA GLY A 54 -13.95 -9.24 3.47
C GLY A 54 -14.02 -9.87 4.87
N PRO A 55 -15.13 -9.77 5.63
CA PRO A 55 -15.24 -10.54 6.86
C PRO A 55 -14.89 -11.98 6.51
N THR A 56 -13.78 -12.48 7.08
CA THR A 56 -13.64 -13.92 7.24
C THR A 56 -14.89 -14.26 8.02
N GLN A 57 -15.92 -14.73 7.32
CA GLN A 57 -16.97 -15.48 7.95
C GLN A 57 -16.20 -16.66 8.52
N HIS A 58 -15.73 -16.49 9.75
CA HIS A 58 -15.44 -17.62 10.57
C HIS A 58 -16.81 -18.24 10.69
N ASP A 59 -17.04 -19.21 9.79
CA ASP A 59 -18.23 -19.99 9.80
C ASP A 59 -18.25 -20.61 11.19
N ALA A 60 -19.10 -20.05 12.06
CA ALA A 60 -19.30 -20.54 13.40
C ALA A 60 -20.01 -21.91 13.38
N ASN A 61 -20.01 -22.61 12.24
CA ASN A 61 -20.35 -24.00 12.08
C ASN A 61 -19.19 -24.88 11.59
N TYR A 62 -18.03 -24.32 11.22
CA TYR A 62 -16.88 -25.13 10.80
C TYR A 62 -16.18 -25.76 12.01
N GLY A 63 -16.67 -26.93 12.41
CA GLY A 63 -16.22 -27.67 13.58
C GLY A 63 -17.28 -27.85 14.68
N HIS A 64 -18.50 -27.36 14.47
CA HIS A 64 -19.60 -27.69 15.37
C HIS A 64 -20.10 -29.09 15.02
N GLU A 65 -19.66 -30.05 15.81
CA GLU A 65 -20.27 -31.36 15.89
C GLU A 65 -21.78 -31.16 15.96
N GLN A 66 -22.53 -31.83 15.07
CA GLN A 66 -23.98 -31.86 15.16
C GLN A 66 -24.34 -32.52 16.48
N HIS A 67 -24.52 -31.73 17.53
CA HIS A 67 -25.17 -32.19 18.73
C HIS A 67 -26.62 -32.45 18.34
N LEU A 68 -26.87 -33.70 17.93
CA LEU A 68 -28.20 -34.30 17.89
C LEU A 68 -28.90 -33.88 19.18
N LEU A 69 -29.99 -33.14 19.03
CA LEU A 69 -30.87 -32.80 20.14
C LEU A 69 -31.15 -34.10 20.91
N GLN A 70 -30.58 -34.20 22.12
CA GLN A 70 -30.77 -35.34 22.99
C GLN A 70 -32.28 -35.42 23.27
N PRO A 71 -32.98 -36.47 22.81
CA PRO A 71 -34.40 -36.60 23.08
C PRO A 71 -34.55 -36.94 24.56
N GLY A 72 -34.89 -35.96 25.38
CA GLY A 72 -35.08 -36.16 26.82
C GLY A 72 -34.82 -34.98 27.76
N GLY A 73 -34.53 -33.77 27.27
CA GLY A 73 -34.41 -32.58 28.11
C GLY A 73 -35.76 -31.88 28.30
N GLY A 74 -36.64 -32.45 29.12
CA GLY A 74 -37.92 -31.85 29.52
C GLY A 74 -37.78 -30.55 30.35
N PRO A 75 -38.92 -29.96 30.75
CA PRO A 75 -39.28 -28.54 30.57
C PRO A 75 -38.95 -27.71 31.79
N LEU A 76 -38.97 -26.37 31.68
CA LEU A 76 -39.54 -25.47 32.71
C LEU A 76 -40.01 -24.16 32.04
N ASP A 77 -41.10 -23.64 32.61
CA ASP A 77 -41.90 -22.46 32.23
C ASP A 77 -41.12 -21.17 31.91
#